data_AF-A0A934CPI1-F1
#
_entry.id   AF-A0A934CPI1-F1
#
_cell.length_a   1.000
_cell.length_b   1.000
_cell.length_c   1.000
_cell.angle_alpha   90.00
_cell.angle_beta   90.00
_cell.angle_gamma   90.00
#
_symmetry.space_group_name_H-M   'P 1'
#
loop_
_entity.id
_entity.type
_entity.pdbx_description
1 polymer ?
#
loop_
_entity_poly.entity_id
_entity_poly.type
_entity_poly.pdbx_seq_one_letter_code
_entity_poly.pdbx_strand_id
1 'polypeptide(L)'
;KGTGRARHGSIRSPLWKGGGVTHGPLKEKVYKKKINKKMAVKALATVLSAKIKDKELLILDGLNVQAPKTKEAASIVKNLSKIAGFAELISKSAMLALPELDGNLTRAFRNLPNLNTEEARNITALDLLMHKFVILPKGSLEILKKRLTK
;
A
#
# COMPACT_ATOMS: atom_id res chain seq x y z
N LYS A 1 -10.55 39.09 -47.89
CA LYS A 1 -9.38 38.97 -48.81
C LYS A 1 -8.84 40.39 -49.05
N GLY A 2 -7.56 40.57 -49.36
CA GLY A 2 -6.97 41.89 -49.67
C GLY A 2 -6.13 42.55 -48.57
N THR A 3 -5.89 41.89 -47.43
CA THR A 3 -5.11 42.47 -46.31
C THR A 3 -3.63 42.04 -46.28
N GLY A 4 -3.17 41.22 -47.22
CA GLY A 4 -1.79 40.68 -47.26
C GLY A 4 -1.42 39.73 -46.11
N ARG A 5 -2.29 39.55 -45.12
CA ARG A 5 -2.07 38.69 -43.94
C ARG A 5 -2.45 37.23 -44.23
N ALA A 6 -1.83 36.31 -43.48
CA ALA A 6 -2.21 34.91 -43.47
C ALA A 6 -3.70 34.75 -43.13
N ARG A 7 -4.39 33.85 -43.83
CA ARG A 7 -5.83 33.63 -43.64
C ARG A 7 -6.05 32.89 -42.31
N HIS A 8 -6.87 33.47 -41.45
CA HIS A 8 -7.28 32.86 -40.18
C HIS A 8 -8.75 33.20 -39.89
N GLY A 9 -9.43 32.33 -39.13
CA GLY A 9 -10.87 32.45 -38.86
C GLY A 9 -11.26 32.90 -37.46
N SER A 10 -10.51 32.55 -36.41
CA SER A 10 -10.85 32.86 -35.00
C SER A 10 -9.62 33.06 -34.13
N ILE A 11 -9.59 34.13 -33.33
CA ILE A 11 -8.48 34.44 -32.40
C ILE A 11 -8.34 33.38 -31.30
N ARG A 12 -9.36 32.55 -31.08
CA ARG A 12 -9.32 31.41 -30.15
C ARG A 12 -8.69 30.15 -30.77
N SER A 13 -8.23 30.22 -32.02
CA SER A 13 -7.55 29.09 -32.67
C SER A 13 -6.28 28.70 -31.92
N PRO A 14 -5.96 27.40 -31.79
CA PRO A 14 -4.73 26.90 -31.18
C PRO A 14 -3.43 27.44 -31.77
N LEU A 15 -3.50 28.02 -32.97
CA LEU A 15 -2.36 28.67 -33.63
C LEU A 15 -1.91 29.97 -32.93
N TRP A 16 -2.77 30.59 -32.11
CA TRP A 16 -2.50 31.85 -31.43
C TRP A 16 -2.08 31.66 -29.98
N LYS A 17 -1.25 32.59 -29.47
CA LYS A 17 -0.97 32.70 -28.03
C LYS A 17 -2.28 33.00 -27.28
N GLY A 18 -2.66 32.15 -26.33
CA GLY A 18 -3.93 32.25 -25.60
C GLY A 18 -5.15 31.62 -26.29
N GLY A 19 -4.94 30.95 -27.43
CA GLY A 19 -5.97 30.13 -28.08
C GLY A 19 -6.22 28.78 -27.39
N GLY A 20 -7.17 28.00 -27.89
CA GLY A 20 -7.49 26.67 -27.37
C GLY A 20 -6.37 25.64 -27.56
N VAL A 21 -6.43 24.51 -26.83
CA VAL A 21 -5.44 23.42 -26.95
C VAL A 21 -6.09 22.21 -27.62
N THR A 22 -5.65 21.85 -28.83
CA THR A 22 -6.31 20.84 -29.70
C THR A 22 -6.37 19.44 -29.10
N HIS A 23 -5.35 19.03 -28.32
CA HIS A 23 -5.26 17.72 -27.68
C HIS A 23 -4.81 17.83 -26.21
N GLY A 24 -5.39 18.79 -25.49
CA GLY A 24 -5.14 18.93 -24.05
C GLY A 24 -5.60 17.70 -23.26
N PRO A 25 -5.07 17.50 -22.04
CA PRO A 25 -5.54 16.43 -21.18
C PRO A 25 -7.04 16.60 -20.88
N LEU A 26 -7.82 15.55 -21.12
CA LEU A 26 -9.22 15.52 -20.67
C LEU A 26 -9.25 15.39 -19.15
N LYS A 27 -10.14 16.16 -18.50
CA LYS A 27 -10.34 16.12 -17.04
C LYS A 27 -10.81 14.75 -16.55
N GLU A 28 -11.50 14.00 -17.41
CA GLU A 28 -12.09 12.71 -17.05
C GLU A 28 -11.41 11.59 -17.84
N LYS A 29 -10.39 10.97 -17.23
CA LYS A 29 -9.74 9.79 -17.78
C LYS A 29 -9.66 8.71 -16.71
N VAL A 30 -10.33 7.58 -16.95
CA VAL A 30 -10.33 6.42 -16.05
C VAL A 30 -9.15 5.51 -16.42
N TYR A 31 -8.12 5.49 -15.57
CA TYR A 31 -6.92 4.65 -15.76
C TYR A 31 -7.05 3.23 -15.15
N LYS A 32 -8.23 2.89 -14.61
CA LYS A 32 -8.46 1.60 -13.95
C LYS A 32 -8.43 0.46 -14.96
N LYS A 33 -7.51 -0.50 -14.76
CA LYS A 33 -7.47 -1.76 -15.51
C LYS A 33 -7.88 -2.91 -14.60
N LYS A 34 -8.75 -3.80 -15.10
CA LYS A 34 -9.20 -4.98 -14.37
C LYS A 34 -8.13 -6.07 -14.45
N ILE A 35 -7.81 -6.69 -13.31
CA ILE A 35 -6.90 -7.84 -13.20
C ILE A 35 -7.72 -9.08 -12.85
N ASN A 36 -7.32 -10.23 -13.39
CA ASN A 36 -7.95 -11.52 -13.07
C ASN A 36 -7.66 -11.93 -11.63
N LYS A 37 -8.68 -12.44 -10.92
CA LYS A 37 -8.56 -12.84 -9.51
C LYS A 37 -7.42 -13.85 -9.28
N LYS A 38 -7.31 -14.88 -10.14
CA LYS A 38 -6.24 -15.89 -10.09
C LYS A 38 -4.84 -15.27 -10.20
N MET A 39 -4.68 -14.26 -11.06
CA MET A 39 -3.41 -13.56 -11.23
C MET A 39 -3.06 -12.74 -9.98
N ALA A 40 -4.04 -12.07 -9.37
CA ALA A 40 -3.84 -11.32 -8.14
C ALA A 40 -3.44 -12.23 -6.95
N VAL A 41 -4.07 -13.40 -6.83
CA VAL A 41 -3.71 -14.40 -5.80
C VAL A 41 -2.30 -14.93 -6.03
N LYS A 42 -1.95 -15.28 -7.27
CA LYS A 42 -0.60 -15.73 -7.62
C LYS A 42 0.46 -14.66 -7.31
N ALA A 43 0.18 -13.40 -7.63
CA ALA A 43 1.07 -12.28 -7.33
C ALA A 43 1.33 -12.15 -5.81
N LEU A 44 0.27 -12.25 -5.00
CA LEU A 44 0.38 -12.22 -3.55
C LEU A 44 1.23 -13.38 -3.03
N ALA A 45 1.02 -14.60 -3.55
CA ALA A 45 1.83 -15.78 -3.20
C ALA A 45 3.32 -15.58 -3.52
N THR A 46 3.63 -15.06 -4.71
CA THR A 46 5.01 -14.80 -5.12
C THR A 46 5.70 -13.75 -4.26
N VAL A 47 4.99 -12.68 -3.89
CA VAL A 47 5.56 -11.63 -3.03
C VAL A 47 5.79 -12.16 -1.62
N LEU A 48 4.85 -12.91 -1.05
CA LEU A 48 5.07 -13.55 0.26
C LEU A 48 6.24 -14.54 0.24
N SER A 49 6.37 -15.33 -0.82
CA SER A 49 7.50 -16.25 -0.97
C SER A 49 8.83 -15.50 -1.03
N ALA A 50 8.89 -14.36 -1.73
CA ALA A 50 10.08 -13.50 -1.75
C ALA A 50 10.39 -12.93 -0.35
N LYS A 51 9.39 -12.40 0.35
CA LYS A 51 9.55 -11.88 1.72
C LYS A 51 10.07 -12.92 2.71
N ILE A 52 9.64 -14.17 2.58
CA ILE A 52 10.14 -15.28 3.40
C ILE A 52 11.61 -15.57 3.06
N LYS A 53 11.96 -15.61 1.76
CA LYS A 53 13.33 -15.84 1.30
C LYS A 53 14.29 -14.77 1.82
N ASP A 54 13.84 -13.52 1.85
CA ASP A 54 14.61 -12.36 2.30
C ASP A 54 14.59 -12.17 3.82
N LYS A 55 13.91 -13.07 4.57
CA LYS A 55 13.75 -13.03 6.03
C LYS A 55 13.08 -11.74 6.53
N GLU A 56 12.16 -11.19 5.74
CA GLU A 56 11.46 -9.94 6.05
C GLU A 56 10.07 -10.16 6.68
N LEU A 57 9.70 -11.42 6.91
CA LEU A 57 8.41 -11.82 7.48
C LEU A 57 8.57 -12.26 8.93
N LEU A 58 7.83 -11.63 9.83
CA LEU A 58 7.81 -11.91 11.26
C LEU A 58 6.45 -12.49 11.67
N ILE A 59 6.46 -13.65 12.35
CA ILE A 59 5.26 -14.28 12.88
C ILE A 59 5.18 -14.06 14.39
N LEU A 60 4.04 -13.59 14.87
CA LEU A 60 3.75 -13.37 16.29
C LEU A 60 2.65 -14.34 16.77
N ASP A 61 2.73 -14.79 18.01
CA ASP A 61 1.68 -15.64 18.58
C ASP A 61 0.35 -14.89 18.75
N GLY A 62 0.44 -13.62 19.17
CA GLY A 62 -0.71 -12.73 19.31
C GLY A 62 -0.23 -11.30 19.57
N LEU A 63 -1.12 -10.35 19.32
CA LEU A 63 -0.89 -8.95 19.62
C LEU A 63 -2.18 -8.42 20.26
N ASN A 64 -2.09 -7.94 21.50
CA ASN A 64 -3.20 -7.33 22.21
C ASN A 64 -2.69 -6.08 22.94
N VAL A 65 -3.49 -5.02 22.92
CA VAL A 65 -3.19 -3.76 23.61
C VAL A 65 -4.41 -3.38 24.43
N GLN A 66 -4.26 -3.31 25.75
CA GLN A 66 -5.39 -3.04 26.66
C GLN A 66 -5.95 -1.62 26.50
N ALA A 67 -5.10 -0.64 26.17
CA ALA A 67 -5.50 0.74 25.92
C ALA A 67 -4.93 1.21 24.58
N PRO A 68 -5.62 2.08 23.81
CA PRO A 68 -5.13 2.59 22.53
C PRO A 68 -4.00 3.62 22.69
N LYS A 69 -2.86 3.21 23.28
CA LYS A 69 -1.71 4.08 23.56
C LYS A 69 -0.59 3.81 22.57
N THR A 70 -0.22 4.84 21.81
CA THR A 70 0.89 4.81 20.84
C THR A 70 2.24 4.52 21.49
N LYS A 71 2.44 4.93 22.74
CA LYS A 71 3.66 4.63 23.52
C LYS A 71 3.85 3.12 23.72
N GLU A 72 2.77 2.41 24.02
CA GLU A 72 2.80 0.95 24.18
C GLU A 72 3.09 0.26 22.84
N ALA A 73 2.44 0.71 21.76
CA ALA A 73 2.73 0.24 20.40
C ALA A 73 4.20 0.47 20.00
N ALA A 74 4.76 1.65 20.28
CA ALA A 74 6.17 1.96 20.00
C ALA A 74 7.12 1.06 20.81
N SER A 75 6.79 0.77 22.08
CA SER A 75 7.54 -0.19 22.89
C SER A 75 7.49 -1.60 22.32
N ILE A 76 6.33 -2.06 21.83
CA ILE A 76 6.20 -3.35 21.15
C ILE A 76 7.12 -3.37 19.92
N VAL A 77 7.04 -2.37 19.04
CA VAL A 77 7.88 -2.30 17.83
C VAL A 77 9.37 -2.29 18.18
N LYS A 78 9.77 -1.56 19.22
CA LYS A 78 11.16 -1.52 19.72
C LYS A 78 11.62 -2.86 20.30
N ASN A 79 10.71 -3.65 20.85
CA ASN A 79 11.04 -5.00 21.30
C ASN A 79 11.15 -5.97 20.11
N LEU A 80 10.26 -5.84 19.12
CA LEU A 80 10.33 -6.63 17.89
C LEU A 80 11.62 -6.36 17.09
N SER A 81 12.11 -5.12 17.10
CA SER A 81 13.36 -4.76 16.41
C SER A 81 14.62 -5.36 17.06
N LYS A 82 14.54 -5.86 18.30
CA LYS A 82 15.67 -6.54 18.95
C LYS A 82 15.86 -7.98 18.46
N ILE A 83 14.89 -8.53 17.72
CA ILE A 83 14.97 -9.86 17.14
C ILE A 83 16.02 -9.83 16.01
N ALA A 84 16.88 -10.84 15.97
CA ALA A 84 17.92 -10.96 14.94
C ALA A 84 17.29 -10.92 13.53
N GLY A 85 17.75 -9.98 12.69
CA GLY A 85 17.22 -9.75 11.33
C GLY A 85 16.18 -8.63 11.22
N PHE A 86 15.62 -8.13 12.32
CA PHE A 86 14.59 -7.09 12.33
C PHE A 86 15.06 -5.75 12.93
N ALA A 87 16.38 -5.55 13.09
CA ALA A 87 16.94 -4.30 13.62
C ALA A 87 16.50 -3.06 12.82
N GLU A 88 16.31 -3.21 11.51
CA GLU A 88 15.87 -2.13 10.63
C GLU A 88 14.37 -1.85 10.68
N LEU A 89 13.58 -2.59 11.48
CA LEU A 89 12.12 -2.41 11.59
C LEU A 89 11.74 -0.99 12.06
N ILE A 90 12.60 -0.35 12.86
CA ILE A 90 12.37 1.03 13.31
C ILE A 90 12.61 2.03 12.18
N SER A 91 13.57 1.76 11.29
CA SER A 91 14.02 2.70 10.26
C SER A 91 13.32 2.51 8.92
N LYS A 92 12.75 1.33 8.66
CA LYS A 92 12.12 0.96 7.40
C LYS A 92 10.63 0.70 7.56
N SER A 93 9.92 0.74 6.44
CA SER A 93 8.48 0.55 6.41
C SER A 93 8.10 -0.90 6.76
N ALA A 94 7.08 -1.04 7.61
CA ALA A 94 6.54 -2.32 8.04
C ALA A 94 5.01 -2.35 7.87
N MET A 95 4.48 -3.52 7.55
CA MET A 95 3.04 -3.78 7.50
C MET A 95 2.65 -4.74 8.61
N LEU A 96 1.69 -4.34 9.45
CA LEU A 96 1.05 -5.20 10.44
C LEU A 96 -0.27 -5.72 9.87
N ALA A 97 -0.30 -7.01 9.60
CA ALA A 97 -1.41 -7.71 8.98
C ALA A 97 -2.26 -8.40 10.05
N LEU A 98 -3.37 -7.80 10.46
CA LEU A 98 -4.20 -8.27 11.58
C LEU A 98 -5.29 -9.26 11.15
N PRO A 99 -5.67 -10.22 12.00
CA PRO A 99 -6.72 -11.18 11.64
C PRO A 99 -8.08 -10.50 11.56
N GLU A 100 -8.32 -9.58 12.49
CA GLU A 100 -9.50 -8.72 12.57
C GLU A 100 -9.06 -7.32 12.99
N LEU A 101 -9.82 -6.33 12.56
CA LEU A 101 -9.52 -4.93 12.82
C LEU A 101 -10.03 -4.51 14.20
N ASP A 102 -9.23 -4.71 15.24
CA ASP A 102 -9.53 -4.15 16.56
C ASP A 102 -9.33 -2.62 16.56
N GLY A 103 -10.34 -1.88 17.02
CA GLY A 103 -10.33 -0.43 17.10
C GLY A 103 -9.24 0.11 18.03
N ASN A 104 -8.93 -0.61 19.11
CA ASN A 104 -7.88 -0.18 20.04
C ASN A 104 -6.50 -0.35 19.42
N LEU A 105 -6.27 -1.50 18.81
CA LEU A 105 -5.00 -1.86 18.18
C LEU A 105 -4.72 -0.96 16.98
N THR A 106 -5.68 -0.78 16.07
CA THR A 106 -5.52 0.16 14.95
C THR A 106 -5.21 1.58 15.41
N ARG A 107 -5.91 2.11 16.41
CA ARG A 107 -5.63 3.45 16.95
C ARG A 107 -4.24 3.55 17.55
N ALA A 108 -3.77 2.52 18.25
CA ALA A 108 -2.44 2.50 18.86
C ALA A 108 -1.31 2.54 17.81
N PHE A 109 -1.48 1.84 16.69
CA PHE A 109 -0.44 1.71 15.65
C PHE A 109 -0.54 2.75 14.53
N ARG A 110 -1.73 3.33 14.26
CA ARG A 110 -1.96 4.28 13.13
C ARG A 110 -1.05 5.51 13.16
N ASN A 111 -0.63 5.95 14.34
CA ASN A 111 0.21 7.15 14.48
C ASN A 111 1.71 6.89 14.23
N LEU A 112 2.12 5.65 13.98
CA LEU A 112 3.52 5.31 13.72
C LEU A 112 3.83 5.50 12.23
N PRO A 113 4.76 6.40 11.85
CA PRO A 113 4.97 6.75 10.43
C PRO A 113 5.53 5.59 9.59
N ASN A 114 6.25 4.67 10.24
CA ASN A 114 6.92 3.56 9.56
C ASN A 114 6.08 2.28 9.56
N LEU A 115 4.88 2.28 10.15
CA LEU A 115 4.07 1.09 10.31
C LEU A 115 2.63 1.32 9.85
N ASN A 116 2.21 0.54 8.87
CA ASN A 116 0.82 0.51 8.43
C ASN A 116 0.11 -0.71 9.00
N THR A 117 -1.15 -0.55 9.40
CA THR A 117 -2.00 -1.65 9.85
C THR A 117 -3.08 -1.90 8.84
N GLU A 118 -3.24 -3.15 8.44
CA GLU A 118 -4.34 -3.57 7.55
C GLU A 118 -4.84 -4.95 7.98
N GLU A 119 -6.06 -5.27 7.60
CA GLU A 119 -6.61 -6.60 7.84
C GLU A 119 -6.07 -7.62 6.84
N ALA A 120 -5.78 -8.84 7.29
CA ALA A 120 -5.21 -9.92 6.49
C ALA A 120 -6.05 -10.24 5.24
N ARG A 121 -7.37 -10.04 5.30
CA ARG A 121 -8.28 -10.23 4.16
C ARG A 121 -8.09 -9.20 3.04
N ASN A 122 -7.66 -7.98 3.38
CA ASN A 122 -7.59 -6.84 2.44
C ASN A 122 -6.23 -6.67 1.78
N ILE A 123 -5.18 -7.31 2.33
CA ILE A 123 -3.80 -7.14 1.87
C ILE A 123 -3.67 -7.36 0.36
N THR A 124 -3.00 -6.43 -0.32
CA THR A 124 -2.66 -6.58 -1.72
C THR A 124 -1.17 -6.88 -1.92
N ALA A 125 -0.81 -7.36 -3.11
CA ALA A 125 0.59 -7.56 -3.47
C ALA A 125 1.37 -6.23 -3.49
N LEU A 126 0.69 -5.11 -3.79
CA LEU A 126 1.29 -3.78 -3.78
C LEU A 126 1.66 -3.35 -2.37
N ASP A 127 0.77 -3.56 -1.40
CA ASP A 127 1.04 -3.23 0.00
C ASP A 127 2.28 -3.99 0.51
N LEU A 128 2.35 -5.30 0.23
CA LEU A 128 3.49 -6.12 0.62
C LEU A 128 4.81 -5.72 -0.08
N LEU A 129 4.75 -5.11 -1.27
CA LEU A 129 5.94 -4.62 -1.97
C LEU A 129 6.38 -3.24 -1.45
N MET A 130 5.44 -2.38 -1.06
CA MET A 130 5.75 -1.05 -0.50
C MET A 130 6.41 -1.13 0.87
N HIS A 131 6.10 -2.18 1.63
CA HIS A 131 6.65 -2.39 2.96
C HIS A 131 7.82 -3.36 2.93
N LYS A 132 8.94 -3.01 3.60
CA LYS A 132 10.06 -3.95 3.72
C LYS A 132 9.65 -5.11 4.61
N PHE A 133 9.20 -4.85 5.82
CA PHE A 133 8.86 -5.90 6.78
C PHE A 133 7.36 -6.18 6.83
N VAL A 134 6.99 -7.43 7.09
CA VAL A 134 5.60 -7.87 7.24
C VAL A 134 5.46 -8.62 8.55
N ILE A 135 4.59 -8.14 9.43
CA ILE A 135 4.31 -8.71 10.75
C ILE A 135 2.94 -9.39 10.71
N LEU A 136 2.91 -10.68 11.02
CA LEU A 136 1.72 -11.53 10.97
C LEU A 136 1.47 -12.22 12.32
N PRO A 137 0.39 -11.90 13.03
CA PRO A 137 -0.15 -12.75 14.08
C PRO A 137 -0.51 -14.13 13.52
N LYS A 138 -0.43 -15.19 14.34
CA LYS A 138 -0.84 -16.55 13.96
C LYS A 138 -2.25 -16.62 13.38
N GLY A 139 -3.20 -15.86 13.94
CA GLY A 139 -4.57 -15.79 13.41
C GLY A 139 -4.66 -15.28 11.97
N SER A 140 -3.78 -14.36 11.57
CA SER A 140 -3.74 -13.82 10.20
C SER A 140 -3.22 -14.84 9.19
N LEU A 141 -2.35 -15.75 9.62
CA LEU A 141 -1.76 -16.77 8.76
C LEU A 141 -2.83 -17.73 8.21
N GLU A 142 -3.80 -18.12 9.04
CA GLU A 142 -4.89 -19.00 8.61
C GLU A 142 -5.79 -18.34 7.56
N ILE A 143 -6.10 -17.06 7.76
CA ILE A 143 -6.90 -16.26 6.82
C ILE A 143 -6.18 -16.14 5.48
N LEU A 144 -4.87 -15.84 5.50
CA LEU A 144 -4.05 -15.76 4.29
C LEU A 144 -3.94 -17.11 3.57
N LYS A 145 -3.74 -18.21 4.30
CA LYS A 145 -3.71 -19.57 3.71
C LYS A 145 -5.00 -19.90 2.97
N LYS A 146 -6.17 -19.60 3.56
CA LYS A 146 -7.49 -19.80 2.92
C LYS A 146 -7.66 -18.96 1.65
N ARG A 147 -7.06 -17.77 1.61
CA ARG A 147 -7.11 -16.88 0.43
C ARG A 147 -6.20 -17.34 -0.71
N LEU A 148 -5.06 -17.95 -0.38
CA LEU A 148 -4.10 -18.44 -1.36
C LEU A 148 -4.51 -19.77 -2.02
N THR A 149 -5.37 -20.55 -1.37
CA THR A 149 -5.85 -21.86 -1.87
C THR A 149 -7.10 -21.77 -2.74
N LYS A 150 -7.78 -20.63 -2.80
CA LYS A 150 -8.94 -20.37 -3.67
C LYS A 150 -8.53 -19.82 -5.04
#